data_AF-A0AAF3EH28-F1
#
_entry.id   AF-A0AAF3EH28-F1
#
_cell.length_a   1.000
_cell.length_b   1.000
_cell.length_c   1.000
_cell.angle_alpha   90.00
_cell.angle_beta   90.00
_cell.angle_gamma   90.00
#
_symmetry.space_group_name_H-M   'P 1'
#
loop_
_entity.id
_entity.type
_entity.pdbx_description
1 polymer ?
#
loop_
_entity_poly.entity_id
_entity_poly.type
_entity_poly.pdbx_seq_one_letter_code
_entity_poly.pdbx_strand_id
1 'polypeptide(L)'
;MSSTADNYYLGSLPLAAMAWIRLGVQPMVCLVGDPKEYESNLTRPSIEILKKLNTTITFLQGKITLKKATIAQHCRLYAANSQLPLQPEDVIIISDSDYIPIHKERHWADGVDLMLYNSQCCGYENHRGSHFPHLTVLTMGMTVATFREVLGTSKARYENATSIEGDLLNSFGKEGFEEAYNQARDLEQLHKHRMWYSDQILISYRINQWKRNKPGVSRTGEWSLVGARLDRMSWPRPEEVEKINVSTYGDMHLMRPAMKKWLDIRPVFKNLFSPEFYKMADDYGVKLLDYHSQDLGPNPQSFV
;
A
#
# COMPACT_ATOMS: atom_id res chain seq x y z
N MET A 1 4.97 0.50 1.18
CA MET A 1 4.00 0.93 0.13
C MET A 1 4.57 0.61 -1.24
N SER A 2 3.77 0.71 -2.31
CA SER A 2 4.22 0.37 -3.67
C SER A 2 3.41 1.06 -4.77
N SER A 3 4.05 1.38 -5.89
CA SER A 3 3.37 2.03 -7.02
C SER A 3 4.03 1.67 -8.34
N THR A 4 3.32 1.94 -9.43
CA THR A 4 3.90 2.06 -10.77
C THR A 4 4.24 3.53 -11.05
N ALA A 5 4.73 3.84 -12.25
CA ALA A 5 4.92 5.21 -12.74
C ALA A 5 3.58 5.94 -13.03
N ASP A 6 2.45 5.31 -12.74
CA ASP A 6 1.14 5.95 -12.81
C ASP A 6 0.98 6.98 -11.68
N ASN A 7 0.75 8.24 -12.07
CA ASN A 7 0.54 9.35 -11.15
C ASN A 7 -0.72 9.25 -10.27
N TYR A 8 -1.71 8.42 -10.62
CA TYR A 8 -2.88 8.16 -9.78
C TYR A 8 -2.50 7.68 -8.38
N TYR A 9 -1.44 6.87 -8.27
CA TYR A 9 -0.92 6.34 -7.00
C TYR A 9 0.42 6.94 -6.62
N LEU A 10 1.29 7.19 -7.60
CA LEU A 10 2.63 7.74 -7.36
C LEU A 10 2.56 9.17 -6.79
N GLY A 11 1.55 9.96 -7.15
CA GLY A 11 1.33 11.29 -6.58
C GLY A 11 0.94 11.28 -5.10
N SER A 12 0.28 10.22 -4.64
CA SER A 12 -0.13 10.09 -3.23
C SER A 12 0.98 9.57 -2.33
N LEU A 13 1.95 8.82 -2.90
CA LEU A 13 3.01 8.15 -2.14
C LEU A 13 3.80 9.07 -1.21
N PRO A 14 4.27 10.26 -1.64
CA PRO A 14 5.01 11.14 -0.73
C PRO A 14 4.17 11.64 0.45
N LEU A 15 2.88 11.90 0.24
CA LEU A 15 1.96 12.32 1.29
C LEU A 15 1.73 11.19 2.30
N ALA A 16 1.55 9.96 1.83
CA ALA A 16 1.46 8.77 2.68
C ALA A 16 2.77 8.53 3.44
N ALA A 17 3.93 8.69 2.80
CA ALA A 17 5.23 8.57 3.46
C ALA A 17 5.42 9.61 4.58
N MET A 18 5.07 10.87 4.35
CA MET A 18 5.08 11.92 5.39
C MET A 18 4.17 11.55 6.57
N ALA A 19 2.97 11.01 6.29
CA ALA A 19 2.03 10.61 7.32
C ALA A 19 2.56 9.48 8.21
N TRP A 20 3.24 8.49 7.63
CA TRP A 20 3.93 7.43 8.38
C TRP A 20 5.13 7.96 9.18
N ILE A 21 5.94 8.86 8.60
CA ILE A 21 7.10 9.47 9.28
C ILE A 21 6.66 10.25 10.52
N ARG A 22 5.56 11.00 10.43
CA ARG A 22 4.96 11.70 11.58
C ARG A 22 4.67 10.76 12.75
N LEU A 23 4.34 9.50 12.46
CA LEU A 23 4.07 8.46 13.45
C LEU A 23 5.32 7.67 13.86
N GLY A 24 6.51 8.13 13.49
CA GLY A 24 7.78 7.47 13.79
C GLY A 24 7.95 6.13 13.07
N VAL A 25 7.40 6.01 11.86
CA VAL A 25 7.56 4.83 10.99
C VAL A 25 8.41 5.22 9.77
N GLN A 26 9.52 4.51 9.57
CA GLN A 26 10.41 4.74 8.43
C GLN A 26 9.80 4.16 7.13
N PRO A 27 9.53 4.98 6.10
CA PRO A 27 8.89 4.48 4.89
C PRO A 27 9.85 3.66 4.02
N MET A 28 9.29 2.60 3.44
CA MET A 28 9.84 1.85 2.33
C MET A 28 8.86 1.85 1.16
N VAL A 29 9.37 2.12 -0.04
CA VAL A 29 8.58 2.19 -1.27
C VAL A 29 9.19 1.27 -2.32
N CYS A 30 8.35 0.40 -2.85
CA CYS A 30 8.69 -0.45 -3.97
C CYS A 30 8.05 0.09 -5.26
N LEU A 31 8.87 0.48 -6.24
CA LEU A 31 8.43 1.05 -7.51
C LEU A 31 8.58 0.00 -8.62
N VAL A 32 7.51 -0.24 -9.38
CA VAL A 32 7.49 -1.25 -10.45
C VAL A 32 7.69 -0.57 -11.81
N GLY A 33 8.72 -0.98 -12.54
CA GLY A 33 9.08 -0.42 -13.85
C GLY A 33 10.55 0.02 -13.94
N ASP A 34 10.93 0.48 -15.13
CA ASP A 34 12.27 1.03 -15.36
C ASP A 34 12.43 2.37 -14.60
N PRO A 35 13.53 2.60 -13.86
CA PRO A 35 13.81 3.88 -13.20
C PRO A 35 13.63 5.10 -14.11
N LYS A 36 13.90 4.99 -15.41
CA LYS A 36 13.70 6.07 -16.39
C LYS A 36 12.26 6.54 -16.51
N GLU A 37 11.28 5.65 -16.26
CA GLU A 37 9.85 6.02 -16.23
C GLU A 37 9.54 7.04 -15.11
N TYR A 38 10.40 7.08 -14.09
CA TYR A 38 10.26 7.95 -12.92
C TYR A 38 11.06 9.25 -13.04
N GLU A 39 11.66 9.51 -14.20
CA GLU A 39 12.45 10.71 -14.46
C GLU A 39 11.68 11.81 -15.21
N SER A 40 10.42 11.56 -15.60
CA SER A 40 9.58 12.55 -16.31
C SER A 40 9.20 13.74 -15.41
N ASN A 41 8.76 14.86 -16.01
CA ASN A 41 8.27 16.01 -15.24
C ASN A 41 7.08 15.67 -14.33
N LEU A 42 6.28 14.67 -14.71
CA LEU A 42 5.11 14.21 -13.96
C LEU A 42 5.47 13.31 -12.78
N THR A 43 6.51 12.48 -12.91
CA THR A 43 6.86 11.43 -11.94
C THR A 43 8.04 11.81 -11.04
N ARG A 44 9.00 12.58 -11.57
CA ARG A 44 10.21 13.05 -10.87
C ARG A 44 9.92 13.78 -9.56
N PRO A 45 8.93 14.69 -9.45
CA PRO A 45 8.66 15.38 -8.20
C PRO A 45 8.35 14.43 -7.04
N SER A 46 7.60 13.35 -7.30
CA SER A 46 7.31 12.34 -6.27
C SER A 46 8.58 11.64 -5.79
N ILE A 47 9.48 11.28 -6.70
CA ILE A 47 10.76 10.65 -6.35
C ILE A 47 11.66 11.59 -5.55
N GLU A 48 11.74 12.86 -5.95
CA GLU A 48 12.53 13.88 -5.25
C GLU A 48 12.09 14.03 -3.80
N ILE A 49 10.77 14.09 -3.55
CA ILE A 49 10.25 14.18 -2.18
C ILE A 49 10.52 12.89 -1.40
N LEU A 50 10.28 11.71 -1.98
CA LEU A 50 10.58 10.44 -1.29
C LEU A 50 12.07 10.36 -0.88
N LYS A 51 12.99 10.80 -1.76
CA LYS A 51 14.42 10.88 -1.44
C LYS A 51 14.71 11.87 -0.32
N LYS A 52 14.11 13.07 -0.35
CA LYS A 52 14.25 14.08 0.73
C LYS A 52 13.75 13.58 2.09
N LEU A 53 12.73 12.72 2.08
CA LEU A 53 12.19 12.06 3.28
C LEU A 53 13.05 10.87 3.76
N ASN A 54 14.23 10.65 3.16
CA ASN A 54 15.08 9.48 3.42
C ASN A 54 14.33 8.15 3.26
N THR A 55 13.33 8.09 2.36
CA THR A 55 12.58 6.87 2.10
C THR A 55 13.48 5.85 1.40
N THR A 56 13.41 4.58 1.81
CA THR A 56 14.05 3.50 1.06
C THR A 56 13.25 3.23 -0.21
N ILE A 57 13.85 3.45 -1.38
CA ILE A 57 13.22 3.22 -2.68
C ILE A 57 13.87 2.03 -3.37
N THR A 58 13.07 1.01 -3.70
CA THR A 58 13.52 -0.17 -4.46
C THR A 58 12.78 -0.22 -5.78
N PHE A 59 13.50 -0.41 -6.88
CA PHE A 59 12.92 -0.60 -8.20
C PHE A 59 12.81 -2.10 -8.52
N LEU A 60 11.63 -2.53 -8.94
CA LEU A 60 11.39 -3.85 -9.51
C LEU A 60 11.27 -3.74 -11.02
N GLN A 61 12.37 -4.08 -11.69
CA GLN A 61 12.49 -4.14 -13.13
C GLN A 61 12.17 -5.57 -13.56
N GLY A 62 10.90 -5.96 -13.40
CA GLY A 62 10.50 -7.36 -13.48
C GLY A 62 10.75 -8.01 -14.85
N LYS A 63 11.20 -9.27 -14.83
CA LYS A 63 11.06 -10.27 -15.91
C LYS A 63 9.66 -10.92 -15.91
N ILE A 64 8.78 -10.47 -15.03
CA ILE A 64 7.43 -11.00 -14.80
C ILE A 64 6.48 -10.46 -15.88
N THR A 65 5.75 -11.36 -16.56
CA THR A 65 4.81 -11.06 -17.67
C THR A 65 3.47 -10.45 -17.22
N LEU A 66 3.26 -10.29 -15.92
CA LEU A 66 2.04 -9.72 -15.33
C LEU A 66 1.98 -8.19 -15.50
N LYS A 67 0.76 -7.65 -15.39
CA LYS A 67 0.55 -6.19 -15.39
C LYS A 67 1.29 -5.55 -14.22
N LYS A 68 2.01 -4.44 -14.48
CA LYS A 68 2.78 -3.69 -13.47
C LYS A 68 1.95 -3.33 -12.23
N ALA A 69 0.67 -2.99 -12.39
CA ALA A 69 -0.22 -2.68 -11.27
C ALA A 69 -0.44 -3.89 -10.33
N THR A 70 -0.62 -5.08 -10.88
CA THR A 70 -0.76 -6.32 -10.10
C THR A 70 0.53 -6.64 -9.35
N ILE A 71 1.69 -6.46 -10.01
CA ILE A 71 3.01 -6.60 -9.37
C ILE A 71 3.16 -5.61 -8.22
N ALA A 72 2.76 -4.34 -8.42
CA ALA A 72 2.81 -3.32 -7.39
C ALA A 72 1.95 -3.68 -6.19
N GLN A 73 0.76 -4.22 -6.38
CA GLN A 73 -0.09 -4.68 -5.26
C GLN A 73 0.56 -5.81 -4.45
N HIS A 74 1.23 -6.77 -5.11
CA HIS A 74 1.81 -7.92 -4.41
C HIS A 74 3.17 -7.65 -3.79
N CYS A 75 4.00 -6.80 -4.39
CA CYS A 75 5.39 -6.64 -3.94
C CYS A 75 5.49 -6.15 -2.50
N ARG A 76 4.50 -5.39 -2.02
CA ARG A 76 4.43 -4.94 -0.62
C ARG A 76 4.36 -6.09 0.39
N LEU A 77 3.79 -7.25 0.03
CA LEU A 77 3.74 -8.41 0.91
C LEU A 77 5.16 -8.91 1.23
N TYR A 78 6.10 -8.79 0.28
CA TYR A 78 7.47 -9.28 0.42
C TYR A 78 8.44 -8.24 0.99
N ALA A 79 7.94 -7.19 1.65
CA ALA A 79 8.78 -6.14 2.23
C ALA A 79 9.81 -6.68 3.26
N ALA A 80 9.49 -7.79 3.94
CA ALA A 80 10.40 -8.49 4.86
C ALA A 80 11.65 -9.09 4.18
N ASN A 81 11.63 -9.16 2.85
CA ASN A 81 12.71 -9.69 2.02
C ASN A 81 13.39 -8.55 1.24
N SER A 82 13.21 -7.32 1.70
CA SER A 82 14.01 -6.19 1.23
C SER A 82 15.49 -6.37 1.59
N GLN A 83 16.35 -5.58 0.95
CA GLN A 83 17.79 -5.56 1.21
C GLN A 83 18.16 -4.84 2.51
N LEU A 84 17.17 -4.35 3.26
CA LEU A 84 17.43 -3.68 4.54
C LEU A 84 17.85 -4.71 5.61
N PRO A 85 18.72 -4.32 6.55
CA PRO A 85 19.20 -5.19 7.62
C PRO A 85 18.15 -5.40 8.73
N LEU A 86 16.98 -5.91 8.35
CA LEU A 86 15.83 -6.10 9.23
C LEU A 86 16.05 -7.27 10.19
N GLN A 87 15.88 -7.01 11.48
CA GLN A 87 15.90 -8.01 12.54
C GLN A 87 14.57 -8.76 12.61
N PRO A 88 14.54 -10.01 13.11
CA PRO A 88 13.31 -10.80 13.26
C PRO A 88 12.18 -10.10 14.03
N GLU A 89 12.54 -9.31 15.03
CA GLU A 89 11.65 -8.55 15.91
C GLU A 89 11.22 -7.19 15.33
N ASP A 90 11.85 -6.72 14.25
CA ASP A 90 11.41 -5.50 13.57
C ASP A 90 9.98 -5.67 13.06
N VAL A 91 9.27 -4.55 12.97
CA VAL A 91 7.86 -4.53 12.57
C VAL A 91 7.74 -3.90 11.20
N ILE A 92 7.06 -4.60 10.30
CA ILE A 92 6.68 -4.07 9.00
C ILE A 92 5.20 -3.78 9.01
N ILE A 93 4.86 -2.56 8.58
CA ILE A 93 3.49 -2.16 8.29
C ILE A 93 3.37 -2.01 6.77
N ILE A 94 2.61 -2.88 6.14
CA ILE A 94 2.20 -2.68 4.75
C ILE A 94 1.04 -1.68 4.72
N SER A 95 0.97 -0.90 3.64
CA SER A 95 0.01 0.20 3.49
C SER A 95 -0.28 0.42 2.01
N ASP A 96 -1.52 0.76 1.68
CA ASP A 96 -1.91 1.39 0.41
C ASP A 96 -1.13 2.70 0.22
N SER A 97 -0.91 3.08 -1.04
CA SER A 97 -0.07 4.22 -1.43
C SER A 97 -0.75 5.59 -1.29
N ASP A 98 -2.07 5.59 -1.04
CA ASP A 98 -2.90 6.76 -0.79
C ASP A 98 -3.56 6.71 0.59
N TYR A 99 -3.04 5.87 1.48
CA TYR A 99 -3.50 5.71 2.86
C TYR A 99 -2.77 6.66 3.80
N ILE A 100 -3.54 7.43 4.57
CA ILE A 100 -3.05 8.39 5.55
C ILE A 100 -3.43 7.91 6.96
N PRO A 101 -2.48 7.34 7.73
CA PRO A 101 -2.74 6.94 9.11
C PRO A 101 -2.86 8.15 10.05
N ILE A 102 -3.80 8.11 10.98
CA ILE A 102 -3.91 9.11 12.05
C ILE A 102 -3.19 8.67 13.32
N HIS A 103 -3.32 7.38 13.65
CA HIS A 103 -2.95 6.81 14.95
C HIS A 103 -2.10 5.56 14.76
N LYS A 104 -0.91 5.52 15.36
CA LYS A 104 0.05 4.41 15.15
C LYS A 104 -0.43 3.11 15.78
N GLU A 105 -1.01 3.20 16.96
CA GLU A 105 -1.48 2.10 17.81
C GLU A 105 -2.54 1.22 17.16
N ARG A 106 -3.17 1.71 16.08
CA ARG A 106 -4.16 0.97 15.27
C ARG A 106 -3.52 0.06 14.22
N HIS A 107 -2.23 0.22 13.98
CA HIS A 107 -1.46 -0.51 12.97
C HIS A 107 -0.43 -1.43 13.61
N TRP A 108 -0.10 -1.19 14.87
CA TRP A 108 0.80 -2.02 15.65
C TRP A 108 0.62 -1.82 17.16
N ALA A 109 0.84 -2.89 17.93
CA ALA A 109 0.91 -2.85 19.38
C ALA A 109 2.03 -3.77 19.89
N ASP A 110 2.64 -3.42 21.01
CA ASP A 110 3.74 -4.20 21.59
C ASP A 110 3.27 -5.60 21.99
N GLY A 111 4.11 -6.60 21.74
CA GLY A 111 3.81 -7.99 22.06
C GLY A 111 2.74 -8.62 21.17
N VAL A 112 2.38 -8.00 20.05
CA VAL A 112 1.60 -8.62 18.98
C VAL A 112 2.56 -9.16 17.92
N ASP A 113 2.21 -10.26 17.26
CA ASP A 113 3.00 -10.80 16.14
C ASP A 113 2.37 -10.41 14.79
N LEU A 114 1.05 -10.26 14.77
CA LEU A 114 0.21 -9.91 13.63
C LEU A 114 -0.90 -8.94 14.05
N MET A 115 -0.93 -7.74 13.47
CA MET A 115 -2.01 -6.76 13.63
C MET A 115 -2.87 -6.72 12.36
N LEU A 116 -4.13 -7.12 12.49
CA LEU A 116 -5.11 -7.10 11.40
C LEU A 116 -5.97 -5.84 11.48
N TYR A 117 -6.08 -5.14 10.36
CA TYR A 117 -6.94 -3.98 10.22
C TYR A 117 -8.24 -4.35 9.51
N ASN A 118 -9.37 -4.04 10.14
CA ASN A 118 -10.71 -4.24 9.61
C ASN A 118 -10.97 -5.69 9.13
N SER A 119 -10.51 -6.67 9.93
CA SER A 119 -10.56 -8.12 9.64
C SER A 119 -11.96 -8.68 9.35
N GLN A 120 -13.02 -7.95 9.72
CA GLN A 120 -14.41 -8.42 9.64
C GLN A 120 -15.20 -7.84 8.44
N CYS A 121 -14.61 -6.96 7.63
CA CYS A 121 -15.39 -6.18 6.66
C CYS A 121 -15.96 -6.94 5.47
N CYS A 122 -15.31 -8.05 5.09
CA CYS A 122 -15.27 -8.44 3.69
C CYS A 122 -15.64 -9.91 3.44
N GLY A 123 -16.27 -10.54 4.43
CA GLY A 123 -16.80 -11.89 4.31
C GLY A 123 -15.71 -12.96 4.19
N TYR A 124 -15.96 -13.96 3.35
CA TYR A 124 -15.13 -15.15 3.23
C TYR A 124 -14.81 -15.45 1.77
N GLU A 125 -13.62 -16.00 1.55
CA GLU A 125 -13.15 -16.47 0.26
C GLU A 125 -12.96 -17.98 0.23
N ASN A 126 -12.98 -18.52 -0.99
CA ASN A 126 -12.65 -19.91 -1.27
C ASN A 126 -11.43 -19.97 -2.20
N HIS A 127 -10.37 -20.63 -1.76
CA HIS A 127 -9.17 -20.87 -2.55
C HIS A 127 -8.56 -22.22 -2.20
N ARG A 128 -8.27 -23.06 -3.21
CA ARG A 128 -7.67 -24.40 -3.07
C ARG A 128 -8.40 -25.30 -2.06
N GLY A 129 -9.73 -25.31 -2.12
CA GLY A 129 -10.57 -26.09 -1.19
C GLY A 129 -10.59 -25.57 0.25
N SER A 130 -9.94 -24.42 0.52
CA SER A 130 -9.97 -23.78 1.82
C SER A 130 -10.96 -22.62 1.84
N HIS A 131 -11.77 -22.57 2.90
CA HIS A 131 -12.66 -21.45 3.23
C HIS A 131 -12.04 -20.61 4.35
N PHE A 132 -11.91 -19.30 4.15
CA PHE A 132 -11.23 -18.39 5.08
C PHE A 132 -11.75 -16.94 5.01
N PRO A 133 -11.61 -16.14 6.09
CA PRO A 133 -12.00 -14.73 6.07
C PRO A 133 -11.18 -13.93 5.05
N HIS A 134 -11.84 -13.05 4.29
CA HIS A 134 -11.17 -12.10 3.42
C HIS A 134 -10.67 -10.90 4.22
N LEU A 135 -9.35 -10.73 4.29
CA LEU A 135 -8.72 -9.62 4.99
C LEU A 135 -8.50 -8.45 4.03
N THR A 136 -9.00 -7.25 4.38
CA THR A 136 -8.60 -6.05 3.64
C THR A 136 -7.16 -5.70 3.92
N VAL A 137 -6.33 -5.74 2.88
CA VAL A 137 -4.92 -5.34 2.97
C VAL A 137 -4.78 -3.85 2.66
N LEU A 138 -5.52 -3.02 3.39
CA LEU A 138 -5.31 -1.56 3.33
C LEU A 138 -4.08 -1.19 4.12
N THR A 139 -3.97 -1.76 5.32
CA THR A 139 -2.81 -1.73 6.18
C THR A 139 -2.76 -2.98 7.04
N MET A 140 -1.57 -3.45 7.37
CA MET A 140 -1.37 -4.64 8.20
C MET A 140 0.03 -4.61 8.78
N GLY A 141 0.14 -4.85 10.09
CA GLY A 141 1.41 -4.90 10.80
C GLY A 141 1.79 -6.34 11.12
N MET A 142 3.04 -6.73 10.91
CA MET A 142 3.58 -7.97 11.47
C MET A 142 5.05 -7.81 11.83
N THR A 143 5.55 -8.66 12.74
CA THR A 143 7.01 -8.81 12.86
C THR A 143 7.60 -9.37 11.57
N VAL A 144 8.87 -9.08 11.32
CA VAL A 144 9.64 -9.64 10.19
C VAL A 144 9.65 -11.16 10.26
N ALA A 145 9.83 -11.75 11.45
CA ALA A 145 9.74 -13.20 11.64
C ALA A 145 8.38 -13.75 11.18
N THR A 146 7.28 -13.13 11.62
CA THR A 146 5.92 -13.54 11.24
C THR A 146 5.66 -13.38 9.75
N PHE A 147 6.06 -12.25 9.14
CA PHE A 147 5.93 -12.05 7.69
C PHE A 147 6.56 -13.19 6.90
N ARG A 148 7.78 -13.54 7.28
CA ARG A 148 8.59 -14.58 6.64
C ARG A 148 7.96 -15.97 6.79
N GLU A 149 7.43 -16.28 7.97
CA GLU A 149 6.70 -17.53 8.20
C GLU A 149 5.39 -17.61 7.40
N VAL A 150 4.57 -16.56 7.43
CA VAL A 150 3.28 -16.49 6.74
C VAL A 150 3.47 -16.66 5.24
N LEU A 151 4.46 -15.99 4.65
CA LEU A 151 4.75 -16.09 3.22
C LEU A 151 5.56 -17.33 2.84
N GLY A 152 6.00 -18.12 3.82
CA GLY A 152 6.78 -19.34 3.58
C GLY A 152 8.16 -19.05 2.98
N THR A 153 8.73 -17.89 3.29
CA THR A 153 10.07 -17.51 2.84
C THR A 153 11.07 -17.99 3.91
N SER A 154 12.07 -18.81 3.54
CA SER A 154 12.96 -19.47 4.51
C SER A 154 14.25 -18.69 4.76
N LYS A 155 14.89 -18.90 5.92
CA LYS A 155 16.16 -18.23 6.29
C LYS A 155 17.27 -18.44 5.26
N ALA A 156 17.41 -19.66 4.75
CA ALA A 156 18.36 -20.04 3.70
C ALA A 156 18.08 -19.38 2.33
N ARG A 157 16.86 -18.87 2.10
CA ARG A 157 16.51 -18.06 0.92
C ARG A 157 17.01 -16.62 1.03
N TYR A 158 17.06 -16.06 2.24
CA TYR A 158 17.51 -14.67 2.46
C TYR A 158 19.02 -14.51 2.36
N GLU A 159 19.77 -15.47 2.90
CA GLU A 159 21.24 -15.47 2.82
C GLU A 159 21.71 -15.70 1.37
N ASN A 160 20.86 -16.33 0.54
CA ASN A 160 21.04 -16.49 -0.90
C ASN A 160 20.17 -15.52 -1.72
N ALA A 161 20.12 -14.24 -1.32
CA ALA A 161 19.64 -13.12 -2.13
C ALA A 161 18.45 -13.42 -3.08
N THR A 162 17.38 -14.09 -2.63
CA THR A 162 16.14 -14.08 -3.43
C THR A 162 15.53 -12.70 -3.33
N SER A 163 15.61 -11.93 -4.42
CA SER A 163 14.97 -10.63 -4.54
C SER A 163 13.46 -10.76 -4.40
N ILE A 164 12.78 -9.67 -4.00
CA ILE A 164 11.30 -9.56 -4.01
C ILE A 164 10.70 -10.11 -5.31
N GLU A 165 11.38 -9.92 -6.44
CA GLU A 165 11.01 -10.46 -7.74
C GLU A 165 10.97 -12.00 -7.78
N GLY A 166 11.96 -12.68 -7.20
CA GLY A 166 11.99 -14.14 -7.12
C GLY A 166 10.86 -14.72 -6.26
N ASP A 167 10.49 -14.04 -5.17
CA ASP A 167 9.36 -14.47 -4.34
C ASP A 167 8.02 -14.21 -5.02
N LEU A 168 7.89 -13.10 -5.74
CA LEU A 168 6.72 -12.82 -6.58
C LEU A 168 6.53 -13.93 -7.63
N LEU A 169 7.57 -14.24 -8.41
CA LEU A 169 7.55 -15.32 -9.42
C LEU A 169 7.12 -16.65 -8.82
N ASN A 170 7.69 -17.01 -7.66
CA ASN A 170 7.36 -18.24 -6.96
C ASN A 170 5.89 -18.28 -6.54
N SER A 171 5.35 -17.19 -6.00
CA SER A 171 3.97 -17.16 -5.53
C SER A 171 2.97 -17.19 -6.67
N PHE A 172 3.20 -16.45 -7.77
CA PHE A 172 2.30 -16.51 -8.92
C PHE A 172 2.32 -17.88 -9.61
N GLY A 173 3.49 -18.49 -9.75
CA GLY A 173 3.62 -19.82 -10.35
C GLY A 173 3.09 -20.94 -9.46
N LYS A 174 3.41 -20.94 -8.16
CA LYS A 174 2.98 -22.00 -7.23
C LYS A 174 1.54 -21.88 -6.78
N GLU A 175 0.97 -20.68 -6.70
CA GLU A 175 -0.42 -20.49 -6.23
C GLU A 175 -1.44 -20.50 -7.37
N GLY A 176 -1.00 -20.64 -8.63
CA GLY A 176 -1.87 -20.77 -9.79
C GLY A 176 -2.59 -19.47 -10.17
N PHE A 177 -2.14 -18.33 -9.64
CA PHE A 177 -2.71 -17.03 -10.01
C PHE A 177 -2.41 -16.68 -11.47
N GLU A 178 -1.30 -17.16 -12.04
CA GLU A 178 -0.97 -16.98 -13.46
C GLU A 178 -1.88 -17.81 -14.38
N GLU A 179 -2.15 -19.08 -14.03
CA GLU A 179 -3.13 -19.90 -14.76
C GLU A 179 -4.55 -19.34 -14.62
N ALA A 180 -4.96 -18.94 -13.40
CA ALA A 180 -6.24 -18.28 -13.19
C ALA A 180 -6.35 -16.95 -13.96
N TYR A 181 -5.24 -16.22 -14.10
CA TYR A 181 -5.18 -15.01 -14.92
C TYR A 181 -5.40 -15.30 -16.40
N ASN A 182 -4.76 -16.36 -16.91
CA ASN A 182 -4.82 -16.74 -18.33
C ASN A 182 -6.14 -17.44 -18.71
N GLN A 183 -6.74 -18.23 -17.81
CA GLN A 183 -7.97 -18.99 -18.06
C GLN A 183 -9.26 -18.17 -17.88
N ALA A 184 -9.25 -17.12 -17.06
CA ALA A 184 -10.45 -16.32 -16.75
C ALA A 184 -10.65 -15.11 -17.68
N ARG A 185 -10.01 -15.11 -18.85
CA ARG A 185 -10.02 -14.00 -19.82
C ARG A 185 -11.42 -13.69 -20.38
N ASP A 186 -12.35 -14.65 -20.29
CA ASP A 186 -13.71 -14.56 -20.83
C ASP A 186 -14.79 -14.13 -19.81
N LEU A 187 -14.44 -13.93 -18.53
CA LEU A 187 -15.36 -13.45 -17.47
C LEU A 187 -14.92 -12.09 -16.94
N GLU A 188 -15.00 -11.09 -17.82
CA GLU A 188 -14.28 -9.81 -17.71
C GLU A 188 -14.48 -9.06 -16.37
N GLN A 189 -15.70 -8.98 -15.82
CA GLN A 189 -15.95 -8.23 -14.58
C GLN A 189 -15.51 -8.97 -13.31
N LEU A 190 -15.81 -10.27 -13.20
CA LEU A 190 -15.40 -11.08 -12.04
C LEU A 190 -13.87 -11.20 -11.98
N HIS A 191 -13.23 -11.29 -13.15
CA HIS A 191 -11.78 -11.32 -13.32
C HIS A 191 -11.12 -10.01 -12.89
N LYS A 192 -11.61 -8.85 -13.35
CA LYS A 192 -11.07 -7.54 -12.95
C LYS A 192 -11.11 -7.35 -11.43
N HIS A 193 -12.20 -7.76 -10.78
CA HIS A 193 -12.35 -7.66 -9.33
C HIS A 193 -11.41 -8.59 -8.58
N ARG A 194 -11.35 -9.88 -8.94
CA ARG A 194 -10.47 -10.85 -8.27
C ARG A 194 -8.99 -10.54 -8.47
N MET A 195 -8.59 -10.08 -9.66
CA MET A 195 -7.22 -9.66 -9.90
C MET A 195 -6.83 -8.44 -9.08
N TRP A 196 -7.76 -7.50 -8.88
CA TRP A 196 -7.54 -6.31 -8.07
C TRP A 196 -7.26 -6.62 -6.60
N TYR A 197 -7.81 -7.72 -6.07
CA TYR A 197 -7.66 -8.14 -4.67
C TYR A 197 -6.83 -9.41 -4.50
N SER A 198 -6.06 -9.80 -5.52
CA SER A 198 -5.35 -11.09 -5.51
C SER A 198 -4.25 -11.15 -4.44
N ASP A 199 -3.64 -10.02 -4.09
CA ASP A 199 -2.73 -9.91 -2.95
C ASP A 199 -3.47 -10.15 -1.61
N GLN A 200 -4.70 -9.63 -1.49
CA GLN A 200 -5.56 -9.83 -0.33
C GLN A 200 -5.97 -11.29 -0.17
N ILE A 201 -6.36 -11.94 -1.26
CA ILE A 201 -6.72 -13.36 -1.27
C ILE A 201 -5.51 -14.21 -0.85
N LEU A 202 -4.34 -13.94 -1.46
CA LEU A 202 -3.10 -14.66 -1.16
C LEU A 202 -2.73 -14.54 0.33
N ILE A 203 -2.66 -13.32 0.86
CA ILE A 203 -2.23 -13.14 2.26
C ILE A 203 -3.29 -13.67 3.24
N SER A 204 -4.58 -13.54 2.93
CA SER A 204 -5.66 -14.09 3.74
C SER A 204 -5.57 -15.61 3.84
N TYR A 205 -5.36 -16.27 2.70
CA TYR A 205 -5.14 -17.72 2.65
C TYR A 205 -3.92 -18.12 3.50
N ARG A 206 -2.78 -17.44 3.30
CA ARG A 206 -1.53 -17.71 4.03
C ARG A 206 -1.65 -17.51 5.54
N ILE A 207 -2.25 -16.41 5.98
CA ILE A 207 -2.50 -16.13 7.40
C ILE A 207 -3.42 -17.19 8.00
N ASN A 208 -4.48 -17.59 7.29
CA ASN A 208 -5.38 -18.65 7.75
C ASN A 208 -4.64 -20.00 7.92
N GLN A 209 -3.78 -20.37 6.98
CA GLN A 209 -2.93 -21.57 7.12
C GLN A 209 -1.97 -21.45 8.31
N TRP A 210 -1.30 -20.31 8.46
CA TRP A 210 -0.38 -20.05 9.56
C TRP A 210 -1.07 -20.12 10.93
N LYS A 211 -2.24 -19.48 11.09
CA LYS A 211 -3.04 -19.53 12.33
C LYS A 211 -3.46 -20.96 12.67
N ARG A 212 -3.87 -21.77 11.68
CA ARG A 212 -4.25 -23.18 11.89
C ARG A 212 -3.07 -24.05 12.34
N ASN A 213 -1.87 -23.78 11.84
CA ASN A 213 -0.66 -24.53 12.17
C ASN A 213 0.00 -24.07 13.48
N LYS A 214 -0.38 -22.92 14.04
CA LYS A 214 0.14 -22.37 15.29
C LYS A 214 -0.98 -21.92 16.26
N PRO A 215 -1.88 -22.83 16.68
CA PRO A 215 -2.92 -22.49 17.63
C PRO A 215 -2.31 -22.08 18.96
N GLY A 216 -2.69 -20.91 19.48
CA GLY A 216 -2.29 -20.42 20.82
C GLY A 216 -0.87 -19.82 20.93
N VAL A 217 -0.04 -19.88 19.87
CA VAL A 217 1.30 -19.25 19.86
C VAL A 217 1.28 -17.88 19.19
N SER A 218 0.33 -17.67 18.26
CA SER A 218 0.20 -16.43 17.51
C SER A 218 -0.54 -15.37 18.31
N ARG A 219 0.14 -14.26 18.66
CA ARG A 219 -0.52 -13.10 19.27
C ARG A 219 -1.06 -12.23 18.14
N THR A 220 -2.37 -12.33 17.90
CA THR A 220 -3.05 -11.50 16.92
C THR A 220 -3.73 -10.32 17.61
N GLY A 221 -3.38 -9.10 17.21
CA GLY A 221 -4.17 -7.92 17.47
C GLY A 221 -5.17 -7.73 16.35
N GLU A 222 -6.39 -7.34 16.69
CA GLU A 222 -7.38 -6.92 15.70
C GLU A 222 -7.84 -5.51 16.03
N TRP A 223 -7.87 -4.67 15.01
CA TRP A 223 -8.45 -3.35 15.11
C TRP A 223 -9.55 -3.20 14.07
N SER A 224 -10.79 -2.95 14.52
CA SER A 224 -11.89 -2.55 13.66
C SER A 224 -11.87 -1.03 13.45
N LEU A 225 -12.54 -0.53 12.42
CA LEU A 225 -12.72 0.91 12.20
C LEU A 225 -13.47 1.55 13.39
N VAL A 226 -12.73 1.97 14.42
CA VAL A 226 -13.26 2.78 15.53
C VAL A 226 -13.11 4.26 15.14
N GLY A 227 -14.21 4.90 14.78
CA GLY A 227 -14.24 6.26 14.24
C GLY A 227 -14.46 6.30 12.73
N ALA A 228 -14.92 7.44 12.21
CA ALA A 228 -15.13 7.61 10.78
C ALA A 228 -13.80 7.54 10.02
N ARG A 229 -13.82 7.03 8.79
CA ARG A 229 -12.76 7.18 7.79
C ARG A 229 -13.15 8.29 6.82
N LEU A 230 -12.20 9.14 6.43
CA LEU A 230 -12.36 9.96 5.23
C LEU A 230 -11.99 9.12 4.01
N ASP A 231 -13.00 8.51 3.39
CA ASP A 231 -12.80 7.63 2.23
C ASP A 231 -12.98 8.40 0.93
N ARG A 232 -12.37 7.89 -0.16
CA ARG A 232 -12.28 8.48 -1.50
C ARG A 232 -13.64 8.91 -2.04
N MET A 233 -14.68 8.14 -1.74
CA MET A 233 -16.05 8.33 -2.24
C MET A 233 -16.87 9.34 -1.45
N SER A 234 -16.41 9.74 -0.27
CA SER A 234 -17.20 10.51 0.70
C SER A 234 -16.41 11.68 1.29
N TRP A 235 -15.54 12.30 0.48
CA TRP A 235 -14.80 13.49 0.89
C TRP A 235 -15.74 14.67 1.12
N PRO A 236 -15.71 15.32 2.30
CA PRO A 236 -16.46 16.55 2.58
C PRO A 236 -16.00 17.70 1.70
N ARG A 237 -16.78 18.78 1.66
CA ARG A 237 -16.38 19.98 0.92
C ARG A 237 -15.21 20.69 1.62
N PRO A 238 -14.35 21.44 0.90
CA PRO A 238 -13.15 22.04 1.49
C PRO A 238 -13.42 22.89 2.75
N GLU A 239 -14.50 23.66 2.77
CA GLU A 239 -14.93 24.49 3.91
C GLU A 239 -15.39 23.68 5.13
N GLU A 240 -15.80 22.42 4.91
CA GLU A 240 -16.13 21.47 5.97
C GLU A 240 -14.86 20.81 6.49
N VAL A 241 -13.95 20.43 5.57
CA VAL A 241 -12.65 19.82 5.91
C VAL A 241 -11.82 20.71 6.82
N GLU A 242 -11.82 22.03 6.58
CA GLU A 242 -11.13 23.00 7.45
C GLU A 242 -11.59 22.94 8.92
N LYS A 243 -12.85 22.57 9.15
CA LYS A 243 -13.48 22.51 10.47
C LYS A 243 -13.37 21.13 11.11
N ILE A 244 -12.88 20.12 10.37
CA ILE A 244 -12.75 18.76 10.88
C ILE A 244 -11.64 18.69 11.91
N ASN A 245 -11.97 18.14 13.08
CA ASN A 245 -10.96 17.65 14.01
C ASN A 245 -10.41 16.30 13.51
N VAL A 246 -9.31 16.35 12.76
CA VAL A 246 -8.69 15.17 12.11
C VAL A 246 -8.34 14.05 13.11
N SER A 247 -8.08 14.39 14.37
CA SER A 247 -7.72 13.39 15.40
C SER A 247 -8.85 12.41 15.76
N THR A 248 -10.11 12.74 15.45
CA THR A 248 -11.26 11.86 15.71
C THR A 248 -11.41 10.75 14.66
N TYR A 249 -10.74 10.90 13.52
CA TYR A 249 -10.74 9.92 12.44
C TYR A 249 -9.71 8.84 12.70
N GLY A 250 -9.97 7.64 12.17
CA GLY A 250 -9.00 6.54 12.23
C GLY A 250 -7.93 6.65 11.17
N ASP A 251 -8.36 6.90 9.95
CA ASP A 251 -7.52 6.98 8.78
C ASP A 251 -8.23 7.71 7.63
N MET A 252 -7.51 7.87 6.52
CA MET A 252 -8.06 8.40 5.29
C MET A 252 -7.51 7.68 4.07
N HIS A 253 -8.32 7.64 3.03
CA HIS A 253 -7.83 7.44 1.67
C HIS A 253 -7.97 8.74 0.88
N LEU A 254 -6.86 9.17 0.27
CA LEU A 254 -6.88 10.39 -0.54
C LEU A 254 -7.79 10.24 -1.75
N MET A 255 -8.46 11.35 -2.11
CA MET A 255 -9.15 11.47 -3.39
C MET A 255 -8.20 11.12 -4.53
N ARG A 256 -8.73 10.58 -5.63
CA ARG A 256 -7.93 10.19 -6.79
C ARG A 256 -8.30 11.02 -8.02
N PRO A 257 -7.31 11.48 -8.80
CA PRO A 257 -5.89 11.58 -8.45
C PRO A 257 -5.69 12.72 -7.41
N ALA A 258 -4.96 12.44 -6.32
CA ALA A 258 -4.80 13.37 -5.20
C ALA A 258 -4.26 14.74 -5.64
N MET A 259 -3.38 14.72 -6.64
CA MET A 259 -2.75 15.93 -7.16
C MET A 259 -3.73 16.90 -7.80
N LYS A 260 -4.73 16.43 -8.55
CA LYS A 260 -5.77 17.31 -9.13
C LYS A 260 -6.76 17.82 -8.09
N LYS A 261 -6.73 17.24 -6.90
CA LYS A 261 -7.62 17.52 -5.77
C LYS A 261 -6.84 18.14 -4.61
N TRP A 262 -5.61 18.62 -4.85
CA TRP A 262 -4.76 19.13 -3.78
C TRP A 262 -5.45 20.24 -2.97
N LEU A 263 -6.09 21.20 -3.63
CA LEU A 263 -6.80 22.28 -2.94
C LEU A 263 -7.92 21.76 -2.03
N ASP A 264 -8.59 20.67 -2.43
CA ASP A 264 -9.67 20.06 -1.66
C ASP A 264 -9.15 19.30 -0.43
N ILE A 265 -7.99 18.65 -0.55
CA ILE A 265 -7.41 17.81 0.51
C ILE A 265 -6.40 18.55 1.40
N ARG A 266 -5.83 19.67 0.92
CA ARG A 266 -4.80 20.48 1.60
C ARG A 266 -5.17 20.86 3.05
N PRO A 267 -6.42 21.24 3.38
CA PRO A 267 -6.77 21.59 4.76
C PRO A 267 -6.56 20.46 5.76
N VAL A 268 -6.76 19.20 5.35
CA VAL A 268 -6.46 18.03 6.18
C VAL A 268 -4.99 18.02 6.59
N PHE A 269 -4.10 18.19 5.61
CA PHE A 269 -2.67 18.14 5.85
C PHE A 269 -2.19 19.28 6.75
N LYS A 270 -2.83 20.46 6.64
CA LYS A 270 -2.59 21.59 7.54
C LYS A 270 -2.90 21.25 9.01
N ASN A 271 -3.98 20.50 9.23
CA ASN A 271 -4.40 20.07 10.56
C ASN A 271 -3.63 18.83 11.06
N LEU A 272 -3.03 18.06 10.15
CA LEU A 272 -2.34 16.80 10.48
C LEU A 272 -0.84 16.99 10.75
N PHE A 273 -0.18 17.88 10.01
CA PHE A 273 1.28 18.01 9.98
C PHE A 273 1.78 19.19 10.81
N SER A 274 3.02 19.08 11.29
CA SER A 274 3.74 20.24 11.81
C SER A 274 3.91 21.29 10.70
N PRO A 275 4.14 22.57 11.03
CA PRO A 275 4.28 23.63 10.02
C PRO A 275 5.32 23.30 8.93
N GLU A 276 6.43 22.65 9.30
CA GLU A 276 7.48 22.25 8.37
C GLU A 276 7.03 21.13 7.42
N PHE A 277 6.45 20.05 7.95
CA PHE A 277 5.92 18.95 7.14
C PHE A 277 4.75 19.40 6.27
N TYR A 278 3.89 20.28 6.80
CA TYR A 278 2.81 20.88 6.04
C TYR A 278 3.35 21.71 4.88
N LYS A 279 4.34 22.57 5.11
CA LYS A 279 4.96 23.35 4.04
C LYS A 279 5.52 22.44 2.95
N MET A 280 6.21 21.37 3.32
CA MET A 280 6.74 20.41 2.35
C MET A 280 5.63 19.74 1.53
N ALA A 281 4.54 19.32 2.19
CA ALA A 281 3.37 18.73 1.53
C ALA A 281 2.69 19.74 0.60
N ASP A 282 2.59 21.01 1.00
CA ASP A 282 1.97 22.08 0.23
C ASP A 282 2.78 22.49 -0.98
N ASP A 283 4.08 22.71 -0.81
CA ASP A 283 5.00 22.98 -1.92
C ASP A 283 4.96 21.84 -2.96
N TYR A 284 4.89 20.58 -2.48
CA TYR A 284 4.74 19.40 -3.33
C TYR A 284 3.39 19.37 -4.06
N GLY A 285 2.29 19.62 -3.34
CA GLY A 285 0.94 19.63 -3.87
C GLY A 285 0.74 20.68 -4.95
N VAL A 286 1.21 21.90 -4.71
CA VAL A 286 1.19 23.01 -5.68
C VAL A 286 2.05 22.68 -6.90
N LYS A 287 3.29 22.21 -6.70
CA LYS A 287 4.18 21.84 -7.81
C LYS A 287 3.54 20.81 -8.76
N LEU A 288 2.82 19.82 -8.23
CA LEU A 288 2.16 18.81 -9.06
C LEU A 288 0.83 19.28 -9.68
N LEU A 289 0.09 20.19 -9.04
CA LEU A 289 -1.03 20.89 -9.69
C LEU A 289 -0.55 21.65 -10.93
N ASP A 290 0.57 22.37 -10.84
CA ASP A 290 1.13 23.15 -11.94
C ASP A 290 1.48 22.26 -13.14
N TYR A 291 2.17 21.14 -12.91
CA TYR A 291 2.48 20.19 -13.99
C TYR A 291 1.24 19.61 -14.65
N HIS A 292 0.18 19.33 -13.88
CA HIS A 292 -1.08 18.83 -14.45
C HIS A 292 -1.85 19.88 -15.24
N SER A 293 -1.75 21.16 -14.88
CA SER A 293 -2.37 22.25 -15.65
C SER A 293 -1.64 22.53 -16.98
N GLN A 294 -0.33 22.30 -17.03
CA GLN A 294 0.50 22.47 -18.22
C GLN A 294 0.35 21.31 -19.23
N ASP A 295 0.02 20.11 -18.76
CA ASP A 295 -0.17 18.92 -19.60
C ASP A 295 -1.58 18.85 -20.24
N LEU A 296 -2.48 19.77 -19.88
CA LEU A 296 -3.76 20.00 -20.56
C LEU A 296 -3.56 20.84 -21.83
N GLY A 297 -2.90 20.26 -22.83
CA GLY A 297 -3.24 20.53 -24.23
C GLY A 297 -4.72 20.20 -24.50
N PRO A 298 -5.31 20.58 -25.65
CA PRO A 298 -6.75 20.51 -25.87
C PRO A 298 -7.30 19.09 -25.67
N ASN A 299 -7.96 18.91 -24.54
CA ASN A 299 -8.92 17.90 -24.11
C ASN A 299 -9.16 16.72 -25.09
N PRO A 300 -8.54 15.54 -24.92
CA PRO A 300 -9.10 14.31 -25.43
C PRO A 300 -10.20 13.85 -24.47
N GLN A 301 -11.37 13.63 -25.05
CA GLN A 301 -12.66 13.39 -24.40
C GLN A 301 -12.63 12.41 -23.21
N SER A 302 -13.47 12.77 -22.24
CA SER A 302 -14.03 11.95 -21.17
C SER A 302 -14.27 10.49 -21.56
N PHE A 303 -13.75 9.57 -20.75
CA PHE A 303 -14.30 8.22 -20.64
C PHE A 303 -15.07 8.11 -19.32
N VAL A 304 -16.36 7.86 -19.48
CA VAL A 304 -17.34 7.41 -18.46
C VAL A 304 -16.99 5.99 -18.01
#